data_AF-A0A3R9SJ19-F1
#
_entry.id   AF-A0A3R9SJ19-F1
#
_cell.length_a   1.000
_cell.length_b   1.000
_cell.length_c   1.000
_cell.angle_alpha   90.00
_cell.angle_beta   90.00
_cell.angle_gamma   90.00
#
_symmetry.space_group_name_H-M   'P 1'
#
loop_
_entity.id
_entity.type
_entity.pdbx_description
1 polymer ?
#
loop_
_entity_poly.entity_id
_entity_poly.type
_entity_poly.pdbx_seq_one_letter_code
_entity_poly.pdbx_strand_id
1 'polypeptide(L)'
;MVSFLFIGLVVTILLTPGPTNTLLASAGIQAGVKHSLKLIPAEVIGYLIAITSWGVLLESVSHFIPWLPAILKLMSAGFILYLAFKLWMTSSEDINLDQ
;
A
#
# COMPACT_ATOMS: atom_id res chain seq x y z
N MET A 1 -17.05 20.03 1.42
CA MET A 1 -16.05 20.97 0.85
C MET A 1 -14.69 20.36 1.05
N VAL A 2 -13.95 20.08 -0.03
CA VAL A 2 -12.57 19.57 0.09
C VAL A 2 -11.70 20.74 0.56
N SER A 3 -11.08 20.62 1.74
CA SER A 3 -10.21 21.66 2.29
C SER A 3 -8.87 21.68 1.55
N PHE A 4 -8.23 22.85 1.44
CA PHE A 4 -6.88 22.98 0.90
C PHE A 4 -5.86 22.10 1.66
N LEU A 5 -6.04 21.96 2.97
CA LEU A 5 -5.23 21.05 3.80
C LEU A 5 -5.40 19.58 3.39
N PHE A 6 -6.62 19.18 3.01
CA PHE A 6 -6.88 17.82 2.57
C PHE A 6 -6.14 17.50 1.26
N ILE A 7 -6.17 18.43 0.31
CA ILE A 7 -5.45 18.28 -0.97
C ILE A 7 -3.94 18.19 -0.72
N GLY A 8 -3.40 19.06 0.14
CA GLY A 8 -1.98 19.02 0.52
C GLY A 8 -1.58 17.67 1.11
N LEU A 9 -2.36 17.14 2.06
CA LEU A 9 -2.10 15.83 2.67
C LEU A 9 -2.14 14.69 1.66
N VAL A 10 -3.13 14.68 0.77
CA VAL A 10 -3.25 13.64 -0.27
C VAL A 10 -2.03 13.66 -1.19
N VAL A 11 -1.59 14.84 -1.63
CA VAL A 11 -0.41 14.98 -2.48
C VAL A 11 0.85 14.49 -1.75
N THR A 12 1.06 14.87 -0.48
CA THR A 12 2.21 14.40 0.30
C THR A 12 2.22 12.88 0.43
N ILE A 13 1.06 12.26 0.69
CA ILE A 13 0.94 10.80 0.81
C ILE A 13 1.20 10.10 -0.52
N LEU A 14 0.66 10.63 -1.63
CA LEU A 14 0.88 10.07 -2.97
C LEU A 14 2.34 10.19 -3.42
N LEU A 15 3.03 11.26 -3.03
CA LEU A 15 4.45 11.46 -3.32
C LEU A 15 5.37 10.63 -2.41
N THR A 16 4.88 10.19 -1.25
CA THR A 16 5.65 9.30 -0.38
C THR A 16 5.86 7.97 -1.12
N PRO A 17 7.10 7.49 -1.28
CA PRO A 17 7.41 6.32 -2.10
C PRO A 17 6.88 5.05 -1.43
N GLY A 18 5.63 4.69 -1.74
CA GLY A 18 5.03 3.40 -1.44
C GLY A 18 5.26 2.40 -2.58
N PRO A 19 5.14 1.08 -2.34
CA PRO A 19 5.37 0.07 -3.38
C PRO A 19 4.54 0.33 -4.66
N THR A 20 3.26 0.66 -4.51
CA THR A 20 2.36 0.93 -5.65
C THR A 20 2.59 2.32 -6.26
N ASN A 21 2.78 3.36 -5.43
CA ASN A 21 3.03 4.73 -5.92
C ASN A 21 4.35 4.82 -6.70
N THR A 22 5.40 4.16 -6.22
CA THR A 22 6.70 4.06 -6.90
C THR A 22 6.57 3.24 -8.19
N LEU A 23 5.78 2.17 -8.21
CA LEU A 23 5.49 1.40 -9.43
C LEU A 23 4.75 2.24 -10.46
N LEU A 24 3.71 2.98 -10.08
CA LEU A 24 2.97 3.87 -10.97
C LEU A 24 3.82 5.02 -11.50
N ALA A 25 4.67 5.60 -10.64
CA ALA A 25 5.64 6.62 -11.04
C ALA A 25 6.65 6.06 -12.05
N SER A 26 7.22 4.89 -11.77
CA SER A 26 8.15 4.19 -12.67
C SER A 26 7.48 3.79 -13.99
N ALA A 27 6.24 3.31 -13.96
CA ALA A 27 5.45 3.00 -15.15
C ALA A 27 5.10 4.27 -15.96
N GLY A 28 4.90 5.40 -15.29
CA GLY A 28 4.74 6.70 -15.94
C GLY A 28 5.99 7.15 -16.70
N ILE A 29 7.16 6.89 -16.14
CA ILE A 29 8.47 7.18 -16.75
C ILE A 29 8.76 6.22 -17.92
N GLN A 30 8.50 4.91 -17.76
CA GLN A 30 8.84 3.88 -18.74
C GLN A 30 7.82 3.74 -19.89
N ALA A 31 6.52 3.75 -19.60
CA ALA A 31 5.45 3.52 -20.56
C ALA A 31 4.67 4.79 -20.96
N GLY A 32 5.04 5.94 -20.37
CA GLY A 32 4.42 7.23 -20.60
C GLY A 32 3.16 7.47 -19.75
N VAL A 33 2.90 8.74 -19.44
CA VAL A 33 1.80 9.19 -18.55
C VAL A 33 0.43 8.66 -19.01
N LYS A 34 0.16 8.66 -20.32
CA LYS A 34 -1.13 8.20 -20.87
C LYS A 34 -1.39 6.71 -20.64
N HIS A 35 -0.34 5.88 -20.60
CA HIS A 35 -0.47 4.45 -20.32
C HIS A 35 -0.56 4.19 -18.82
N SER A 36 0.21 4.93 -18.00
CA SER A 36 0.15 4.82 -16.54
C SER A 36 -1.21 5.24 -15.96
N LEU A 37 -1.90 6.21 -16.59
CA LEU A 37 -3.27 6.57 -16.19
C LEU A 37 -4.28 5.43 -16.30
N LYS A 38 -4.04 4.42 -17.16
CA LYS A 38 -4.88 3.21 -17.22
C LYS A 38 -4.62 2.23 -16.09
N LEU A 39 -3.48 2.35 -15.40
CA LEU A 39 -3.15 1.51 -14.25
C LEU A 39 -3.93 1.91 -13.01
N ILE A 40 -4.30 3.19 -12.87
CA ILE A 40 -5.10 3.69 -11.75
C ILE A 40 -6.44 2.95 -11.61
N PRO A 41 -7.31 2.86 -12.63
CA PRO A 41 -8.54 2.10 -12.50
C PRO A 41 -8.29 0.59 -12.31
N ALA A 42 -7.20 0.05 -12.88
CA ALA A 42 -6.83 -1.35 -12.68
C ALA A 42 -6.43 -1.64 -11.22
N GLU A 43 -5.69 -0.73 -10.59
CA GLU A 43 -5.35 -0.78 -9.16
C GLU A 43 -6.60 -0.73 -8.29
N VAL A 44 -7.51 0.22 -8.56
CA VAL A 44 -8.77 0.36 -7.81
C VAL A 44 -9.61 -0.92 -7.90
N ILE A 45 -9.74 -1.49 -9.10
CA ILE A 45 -10.46 -2.74 -9.32
C ILE A 45 -9.76 -3.90 -8.59
N GLY A 46 -8.43 -3.97 -8.70
CA GLY A 46 -7.63 -4.99 -8.01
C GLY A 46 -7.84 -4.95 -6.49
N TYR A 47 -7.82 -3.75 -5.90
CA TYR A 47 -8.10 -3.58 -4.48
C TYR A 47 -9.54 -3.91 -4.10
N LEU A 48 -10.53 -3.48 -4.89
CA LEU A 48 -11.93 -3.82 -4.64
C LEU A 48 -12.14 -5.33 -4.64
N ILE A 49 -11.60 -6.05 -5.64
CA ILE A 49 -11.70 -7.50 -5.74
C ILE A 49 -10.99 -8.17 -4.56
N ALA A 50 -9.75 -7.78 -4.27
CA ALA A 50 -8.96 -8.41 -3.21
C ALA A 50 -9.57 -8.21 -1.82
N ILE A 51 -9.94 -6.97 -1.48
CA ILE A 51 -10.53 -6.64 -0.18
C ILE A 51 -11.87 -7.34 -0.01
N THR A 52 -12.73 -7.31 -1.04
CA THR A 52 -14.05 -7.97 -0.98
C THR A 52 -13.90 -9.48 -0.85
N SER A 53 -13.01 -10.10 -1.63
CA SER A 53 -12.80 -11.56 -1.60
C SER A 53 -12.29 -12.01 -0.24
N TRP A 54 -11.27 -11.32 0.31
CA TRP A 54 -10.77 -11.63 1.64
C TRP A 54 -11.79 -11.34 2.75
N GLY A 55 -12.57 -10.27 2.61
CA GLY A 55 -13.65 -9.92 3.55
C GLY A 55 -14.68 -11.04 3.66
N VAL A 56 -15.24 -11.48 2.53
CA VAL A 56 -16.24 -12.56 2.47
C VAL A 56 -15.67 -13.89 2.96
N LEU A 57 -14.43 -14.21 2.57
CA LEU A 57 -13.76 -15.44 3.02
C LEU A 57 -13.54 -15.43 4.53
N LEU A 58 -13.00 -14.35 5.08
CA LEU A 58 -12.74 -14.24 6.52
C LEU A 58 -14.05 -14.24 7.33
N GLU A 59 -15.10 -13.60 6.83
CA GLU A 59 -16.43 -13.63 7.44
C GLU A 59 -16.97 -15.07 7.49
N SER A 60 -16.93 -15.78 6.35
CA SER A 60 -17.38 -17.17 6.23
C SER A 60 -16.60 -18.10 7.17
N VAL A 61 -15.27 -17.96 7.25
CA VAL A 61 -14.42 -18.79 8.11
C VAL A 61 -14.58 -18.41 9.58
N SER A 62 -14.82 -17.14 9.89
CA SER A 62 -15.02 -16.66 11.26
C SER A 62 -16.26 -17.28 11.93
N HIS A 63 -17.24 -17.75 11.16
CA HIS A 63 -18.39 -18.48 11.70
C HIS A 63 -17.97 -19.83 12.30
N PHE A 64 -16.92 -20.46 11.78
CA PHE A 64 -16.38 -21.72 12.30
C PHE A 64 -15.27 -21.49 13.33
N ILE A 65 -14.43 -20.47 13.13
CA ILE A 65 -13.26 -20.16 13.97
C ILE A 65 -13.27 -18.66 14.32
N PRO A 66 -13.99 -18.23 15.37
CA PRO A 66 -14.23 -16.81 15.66
C PRO A 66 -13.00 -16.02 16.08
N TRP A 67 -11.93 -16.69 16.51
CA TRP A 67 -10.67 -16.07 16.94
C TRP A 67 -9.67 -15.87 15.79
N LEU A 68 -9.92 -16.45 14.61
CA LEU A 68 -9.01 -16.38 13.47
C LEU A 68 -8.80 -14.94 12.94
N PRO A 69 -9.85 -14.11 12.75
CA PRO A 69 -9.65 -12.74 12.26
C PRO A 69 -8.83 -11.88 13.24
N ALA A 70 -8.98 -12.13 14.55
CA ALA A 70 -8.26 -11.40 15.59
C ALA A 70 -6.75 -11.72 15.58
N ILE A 71 -6.40 -13.01 15.48
CA ILE A 71 -5.00 -13.43 15.35
C ILE A 71 -4.39 -12.88 14.06
N LEU A 72 -5.10 -13.00 12.94
CA LEU A 72 -4.59 -12.53 11.66
C LEU A 72 -4.33 -11.01 11.71
N LYS A 73 -5.24 -10.23 12.31
CA LYS A 73 -5.03 -8.80 12.56
C LYS A 73 -3.78 -8.53 13.41
N LEU A 74 -3.57 -9.30 14.49
CA LEU A 74 -2.40 -9.12 15.35
C LEU A 74 -1.10 -9.46 14.61
N MET A 75 -1.09 -10.54 13.82
CA MET A 75 0.04 -10.91 12.96
C MET A 75 0.32 -9.84 11.90
N SER A 76 -0.72 -9.31 11.23
CA SER A 76 -0.57 -8.22 10.25
C SER A 76 -0.03 -6.95 10.88
N ALA A 77 -0.51 -6.57 12.08
CA ALA A 77 0.03 -5.43 12.82
C ALA A 77 1.51 -5.64 13.17
N GLY A 78 1.88 -6.83 13.65
CA GLY A 78 3.28 -7.18 13.91
C GLY A 78 4.14 -7.10 12.65
N PHE A 79 3.63 -7.57 11.51
CA PHE A 79 4.32 -7.50 10.23
C PHE A 79 4.50 -6.05 9.74
N ILE A 80 3.49 -5.20 9.87
CA ILE A 80 3.60 -3.77 9.52
C ILE A 80 4.61 -3.06 10.42
N LEU A 81 4.61 -3.34 11.72
CA LEU A 81 5.62 -2.80 12.65
C LEU A 81 7.03 -3.26 12.29
N TYR A 82 7.19 -4.53 11.94
CA TYR A 82 8.46 -5.07 11.46
C TYR A 82 8.92 -4.35 10.19
N LEU A 83 8.04 -4.17 9.20
CA LEU A 83 8.37 -3.44 7.97
C LEU A 83 8.72 -1.98 8.25
N ALA A 84 8.01 -1.33 9.17
CA ALA A 84 8.31 0.04 9.57
C ALA A 84 9.71 0.15 10.19
N PHE A 85 10.05 -0.76 11.12
CA PHE A 85 11.38 -0.79 11.72
C PHE A 85 12.48 -1.10 10.70
N LYS A 86 12.24 -2.08 9.82
CA LYS A 86 13.17 -2.43 8.75
C LYS A 86 13.42 -1.25 7.82
N LEU A 87 12.36 -0.56 7.38
CA LEU A 87 12.47 0.60 6.50
C LEU A 87 13.20 1.76 7.19
N TRP A 88 12.93 1.99 8.48
CA TRP A 88 13.64 2.97 9.29
C TRP A 88 15.15 2.69 9.33
N MET A 89 15.53 1.42 9.53
CA MET A 89 16.94 1.02 9.63
C MET A 89 17.65 1.08 8.27
N THR A 90 17.02 0.60 7.19
CA THR A 90 17.58 0.69 5.82
C THR A 90 17.63 2.12 5.28
N SER A 91 16.73 3.01 5.71
CA SER A 91 16.80 4.44 5.36
C SER A 91 18.00 5.15 6.01
N SER A 92 18.66 4.52 6.99
CA SER A 92 19.82 5.06 7.70
C SER A 92 21.15 4.53 7.16
N GLU A 93 21.13 3.69 6.12
CA GLU A 93 22.34 3.19 5.46
C GLU A 93 22.83 4.27 4.48
N ASP A 94 23.89 4.98 4.87
CA ASP A 94 24.56 5.96 4.03
C ASP A 94 24.93 5.32 2.69
N ILE A 95 24.33 5.82 1.62
CA ILE A 95 24.73 5.51 0.25
C ILE A 95 26.16 6.03 0.10
N ASN A 96 27.17 5.16 0.27
CA ASN A 96 28.53 5.45 -0.13
C ASN A 96 28.55 5.57 -1.66
N LEU A 97 28.46 6.80 -2.16
CA LEU A 97 28.51 7.17 -3.58
C LEU A 97 29.95 7.16 -4.15
N ASP A 98 30.82 6.29 -3.63
CA ASP A 98 32.25 6.22 -3.99
C ASP A 98 32.64 4.85 -4.62
N GLN A 99 31.77 4.26 -5.47
CA GLN A 99 32.16 3.19 -6.40
C GLN A 99 31.59 3.38 -7.79
#